data_AF-A0A7V0S0S8-F1
#
_entry.id   AF-A0A7V0S0S8-F1
#
_cell.length_a   1.000
_cell.length_b   1.000
_cell.length_c   1.000
_cell.angle_alpha   90.00
_cell.angle_beta   90.00
_cell.angle_gamma   90.00
#
_symmetry.space_group_name_H-M   'P 1'
#
loop_
_entity.id
_entity.type
_entity.pdbx_description
1 polymer ?
#
loop_
_entity_poly.entity_id
_entity_poly.type
_entity_poly.pdbx_seq_one_letter_code
_entity_poly.pdbx_strand_id
1 'polypeptide(L)'
;NNAIEPVFHLSLIAFGLLFTPIEHVLGIASNYLSRKMEYQADSFAVNLKFGNQLVSALKKLSKDNLSNLTPHPIYVFVNYSHPTLYQRAKKILNNVKHRNEK
;
A
#
# COMPACT_ATOMS: atom_id res chain seq x y z
N ASN A 1 -15.84 45.69 3.56
CA ASN A 1 -14.95 44.54 3.22
C ASN A 1 -15.52 43.18 3.63
N ASN A 2 -16.84 42.97 3.71
CA ASN A 2 -17.42 41.69 4.19
C ASN A 2 -17.71 40.66 3.09
N ALA A 3 -17.55 41.03 1.81
CA ALA A 3 -17.83 40.16 0.67
C ALA A 3 -16.60 39.37 0.17
N ILE A 4 -15.38 39.71 0.62
CA ILE A 4 -14.13 39.08 0.16
C ILE A 4 -13.89 37.75 0.89
N GLU A 5 -14.19 37.70 2.19
CA GLU A 5 -14.10 36.47 3.02
C GLU A 5 -14.91 35.29 2.45
N PRO A 6 -16.22 35.42 2.14
CA PRO A 6 -16.98 34.30 1.59
C PRO A 6 -16.49 33.85 0.20
N VAL A 7 -15.98 34.77 -0.63
CA VAL A 7 -15.44 34.45 -1.96
C VAL A 7 -14.11 33.70 -1.86
N PHE A 8 -13.25 34.08 -0.91
CA PHE A 8 -11.99 33.37 -0.64
C PHE A 8 -12.24 31.92 -0.19
N HIS A 9 -13.12 31.71 0.79
CA HIS A 9 -13.44 30.36 1.27
C HIS A 9 -14.03 29.47 0.17
N LEU A 10 -14.94 30.02 -0.65
CA LEU A 10 -15.53 29.28 -1.76
C LEU A 10 -14.49 28.93 -2.83
N SER A 11 -13.56 29.85 -3.12
CA SER A 11 -12.47 29.61 -4.07
C SER A 11 -11.51 28.52 -3.59
N LEU A 12 -11.22 28.48 -2.28
CA LEU A 12 -10.38 27.44 -1.69
C LEU A 12 -11.02 26.06 -1.78
N ILE A 13 -12.33 25.95 -1.49
CA ILE A 13 -13.07 24.69 -1.62
C ILE A 13 -13.12 24.25 -3.09
N ALA A 14 -13.44 25.17 -4.01
CA ALA A 14 -13.48 24.87 -5.44
C ALA A 14 -12.12 24.40 -5.95
N PHE A 15 -11.03 25.06 -5.52
CA PHE A 15 -9.67 24.64 -5.84
C PHE A 15 -9.40 23.21 -5.35
N GLY A 16 -9.71 22.89 -4.09
CA GLY A 16 -9.54 21.54 -3.54
C GLY A 16 -10.27 20.47 -4.35
N LEU A 17 -11.53 20.73 -4.72
CA LEU A 17 -12.33 19.80 -5.53
C LEU A 17 -11.75 19.60 -6.93
N LEU A 18 -11.30 20.68 -7.57
CA LEU A 18 -10.71 20.62 -8.92
C LEU A 18 -9.31 19.98 -8.91
N PHE A 19 -8.61 20.01 -7.78
CA PHE A 19 -7.29 19.41 -7.62
C PHE A 19 -7.34 17.87 -7.44
N THR A 20 -8.51 17.31 -7.09
CA THR A 20 -8.69 15.86 -6.84
C THR A 20 -8.17 14.94 -7.95
N PRO A 21 -8.29 15.22 -9.27
CA PRO A 21 -7.75 14.31 -10.30
C PRO A 21 -6.22 14.22 -10.23
N ILE A 22 -5.55 15.32 -9.91
CA ILE A 22 -4.09 15.36 -9.75
C ILE A 22 -3.71 14.55 -8.51
N GLU A 23 -4.42 14.74 -7.40
CA GLU A 23 -4.22 13.94 -6.17
C GLU A 23 -4.41 12.45 -6.43
N HIS A 24 -5.40 12.05 -7.22
CA HIS A 24 -5.60 10.64 -7.56
C HIS A 24 -4.43 10.04 -8.35
N VAL A 25 -3.91 10.76 -9.34
CA VAL A 25 -2.75 10.30 -10.12
C VAL A 25 -1.51 10.18 -9.23
N LEU A 26 -1.26 11.19 -8.39
CA LEU A 26 -0.17 11.16 -7.41
C LEU A 26 -0.36 10.03 -6.39
N GLY A 27 -1.59 9.78 -5.96
CA GLY A 27 -1.96 8.70 -5.06
C GLY A 27 -1.65 7.32 -5.65
N ILE A 28 -1.98 7.08 -6.92
CA ILE A 28 -1.64 5.83 -7.61
C ILE A 28 -0.12 5.65 -7.70
N ALA A 29 0.62 6.71 -8.05
CA ALA A 29 2.08 6.67 -8.10
C ALA A 29 2.70 6.40 -6.71
N SER A 30 2.18 7.05 -5.66
CA SER A 30 2.57 6.85 -4.27
C SER A 30 2.28 5.41 -3.80
N ASN A 31 1.11 4.87 -4.14
CA ASN A 31 0.75 3.48 -3.85
C ASN A 31 1.70 2.50 -4.55
N TYR A 32 2.09 2.76 -5.80
CA TYR A 32 3.10 1.95 -6.49
C TYR A 32 4.45 1.97 -5.79
N LEU A 33 4.94 3.15 -5.39
CA LEU A 33 6.20 3.28 -4.66
C LEU A 33 6.13 2.55 -3.31
N SER A 34 5.04 2.73 -2.58
CA SER A 34 4.79 2.07 -1.28
C SER A 34 4.86 0.55 -1.41
N ARG A 35 4.21 -0.02 -2.42
CA ARG A 35 4.27 -1.48 -2.71
C ARG A 35 5.69 -1.95 -3.01
N LYS A 36 6.49 -1.14 -3.72
CA LYS A 36 7.90 -1.46 -4.00
C LYS A 36 8.72 -1.48 -2.70
N MET A 37 8.47 -0.54 -1.79
CA MET A 37 9.16 -0.46 -0.49
C MET A 37 8.79 -1.64 0.42
N GLU A 38 7.52 -2.05 0.46
CA GLU A 38 7.10 -3.27 1.18
C GLU A 38 7.88 -4.50 0.73
N TYR A 39 8.05 -4.70 -0.57
CA TYR A 39 8.81 -5.83 -1.09
C TYR A 39 10.29 -5.79 -0.75
N GLN A 40 10.88 -4.59 -0.64
CA GLN A 40 12.26 -4.44 -0.20
C GLN A 40 12.38 -4.76 1.30
N ALA A 41 11.46 -4.28 2.12
CA ALA A 41 11.40 -4.60 3.55
C ALA A 41 11.20 -6.11 3.80
N ASP A 42 10.29 -6.75 3.07
CA ASP A 42 10.07 -8.20 3.13
C ASP A 42 11.35 -8.97 2.78
N SER A 43 12.06 -8.53 1.73
CA SER A 43 13.32 -9.16 1.31
C SER A 43 14.43 -8.97 2.36
N PHE A 44 14.48 -7.79 2.98
CA PHE A 44 15.38 -7.51 4.09
C PHE A 44 15.14 -8.44 5.29
N ALA A 45 13.88 -8.66 5.68
CA ALA A 45 13.52 -9.60 6.73
C ALA A 45 13.91 -11.05 6.40
N VAL A 46 13.78 -11.47 5.14
CA VAL A 46 14.25 -12.80 4.67
C VAL A 46 15.76 -12.95 4.82
N ASN A 47 16.53 -11.91 4.48
CA ASN A 47 17.99 -11.91 4.64
C ASN A 47 18.41 -12.05 6.12
N LEU A 48 17.64 -11.45 7.03
CA LEU A 48 17.81 -11.60 8.48
C LEU A 48 17.26 -12.92 9.05
N LYS A 49 16.87 -13.87 8.20
CA LYS A 49 16.28 -15.17 8.58
C LYS A 49 14.93 -15.10 9.29
N PHE A 50 14.19 -14.00 9.19
CA PHE A 50 12.86 -13.83 9.79
C PHE A 50 11.69 -14.10 8.83
N GLY A 51 11.95 -14.57 7.61
CA GLY A 51 10.92 -14.71 6.57
C GLY A 51 9.70 -15.57 6.97
N ASN A 52 9.92 -16.72 7.63
CA ASN A 52 8.84 -17.59 8.05
C ASN A 52 8.01 -16.97 9.19
N GLN A 53 8.68 -16.32 10.15
CA GLN A 53 8.04 -15.59 11.25
C GLN A 53 7.22 -14.42 10.72
N LEU A 54 7.74 -13.69 9.73
CA LEU A 54 7.05 -12.60 9.05
C LEU A 54 5.75 -13.09 8.39
N VAL A 55 5.78 -14.20 7.65
CA VAL A 55 4.55 -14.76 7.05
C VAL A 55 3.53 -15.13 8.11
N SER A 56 3.96 -15.70 9.24
CA SER A 56 3.07 -16.02 10.36
C SER A 56 2.44 -14.77 10.96
N ALA A 57 3.24 -13.73 11.22
CA ALA A 57 2.77 -12.45 11.73
C ALA A 57 1.77 -11.78 10.78
N LEU A 58 2.05 -11.77 9.47
CA LEU A 58 1.16 -11.20 8.46
C LEU A 58 -0.18 -11.94 8.38
N LYS A 59 -0.18 -13.28 8.48
CA LYS A 59 -1.42 -14.07 8.54
C LYS A 59 -2.24 -13.74 9.80
N LYS A 60 -1.58 -13.62 10.95
CA LYS A 60 -2.23 -13.25 12.20
C LYS A 60 -2.86 -11.85 12.09
N LEU A 61 -2.10 -10.86 11.63
CA LEU A 61 -2.59 -9.49 11.44
C LEU A 61 -3.78 -9.44 10.47
N SER A 62 -3.71 -10.17 9.37
CA SER A 62 -4.81 -10.23 8.39
C SER A 62 -6.08 -10.87 8.96
N LYS A 63 -5.93 -11.89 9.83
CA LYS A 63 -7.05 -12.51 10.53
C LYS A 63 -7.67 -11.54 11.52
N ASP A 64 -6.84 -10.90 12.34
CA ASP A 64 -7.27 -9.99 13.39
C ASP A 64 -7.97 -8.75 12.81
N ASN A 65 -7.53 -8.29 11.63
CA ASN A 65 -8.13 -7.15 10.92
C ASN A 65 -9.24 -7.54 9.92
N LEU A 66 -9.68 -8.82 9.87
CA LEU A 66 -10.69 -9.32 8.95
C LEU A 66 -10.47 -8.88 7.48
N SER A 67 -9.21 -8.87 7.05
CA SER A 67 -8.83 -8.27 5.77
C SER A 67 -9.37 -9.06 4.59
N ASN A 68 -9.82 -8.37 3.54
CA ASN A 68 -10.22 -9.01 2.29
C ASN A 68 -9.01 -9.72 1.65
N LEU A 69 -9.09 -11.05 1.56
CA LEU A 69 -8.02 -11.90 1.05
C LEU A 69 -7.97 -11.95 -0.49
N THR A 70 -9.06 -11.60 -1.16
CA THR A 70 -9.24 -11.70 -2.61
C THR A 70 -9.82 -10.42 -3.23
N PRO A 71 -9.19 -9.25 -3.03
CA PRO A 71 -9.62 -8.02 -3.68
C PRO A 71 -9.35 -8.08 -5.19
N HIS A 72 -10.19 -7.38 -5.96
CA HIS A 72 -10.02 -7.30 -7.41
C HIS A 72 -8.70 -6.61 -7.79
N PRO A 73 -7.94 -7.10 -8.79
CA PRO A 73 -6.60 -6.58 -9.10
C PRO A 73 -6.54 -5.08 -9.39
N ILE A 74 -7.53 -4.55 -10.13
CA ILE A 74 -7.60 -3.11 -10.45
C ILE A 74 -7.81 -2.29 -9.17
N TYR A 75 -8.64 -2.78 -8.26
CA TYR A 75 -8.90 -2.10 -6.99
C TYR A 75 -7.64 -2.04 -6.13
N VAL A 76 -6.87 -3.13 -6.07
CA VAL A 76 -5.55 -3.18 -5.40
C VAL A 76 -4.59 -2.20 -6.05
N PHE A 77 -4.51 -2.18 -7.38
CA PHE A 77 -3.58 -1.32 -8.09
C PHE A 77 -3.80 0.16 -7.78
N VAL A 78 -5.06 0.60 -7.80
CA VAL A 78 -5.44 1.99 -7.60
C VAL A 78 -5.39 2.38 -6.12
N ASN A 79 -5.97 1.57 -5.22
CA ASN A 79 -6.29 2.01 -3.86
C ASN A 79 -5.35 1.45 -2.79
N TYR A 80 -4.62 0.35 -3.04
CA TYR A 80 -3.84 -0.29 -1.98
C TYR A 80 -2.41 0.24 -1.97
N SER A 81 -2.00 0.84 -0.85
CA SER A 81 -0.61 1.22 -0.58
C SER A 81 0.31 0.01 -0.40
N HIS A 82 -0.23 -1.16 -0.06
CA HIS A 82 0.54 -2.39 0.17
C HIS A 82 0.07 -3.54 -0.73
N PRO A 83 0.95 -4.49 -1.09
CA PRO A 83 0.54 -5.69 -1.81
C PRO A 83 -0.35 -6.57 -0.94
N THR A 84 -1.15 -7.43 -1.56
CA THR A 84 -2.04 -8.33 -0.81
C THR A 84 -1.24 -9.33 0.04
N LEU A 85 -1.85 -9.86 1.11
CA LEU A 85 -1.24 -10.90 1.94
C LEU A 85 -0.70 -12.05 1.09
N TYR A 86 -1.52 -12.51 0.12
CA TYR A 86 -1.14 -13.58 -0.78
C TYR A 86 0.14 -13.25 -1.58
N GLN A 87 0.22 -12.04 -2.16
CA GLN A 87 1.39 -11.61 -2.93
C GLN A 87 2.66 -11.56 -2.08
N ARG A 88 2.57 -10.99 -0.87
CA ARG A 88 3.69 -10.92 0.08
C ARG A 88 4.13 -12.29 0.54
N ALA A 89 3.20 -13.11 1.04
CA ALA A 89 3.49 -14.44 1.54
C ALA A 89 4.14 -15.32 0.46
N LYS A 90 3.61 -15.29 -0.77
CA LYS A 90 4.20 -16.02 -1.91
C LYS A 90 5.63 -15.57 -2.19
N LYS A 91 5.88 -14.26 -2.25
CA LYS A 91 7.22 -13.73 -2.53
C LYS A 91 8.21 -14.02 -1.39
N ILE A 92 7.80 -13.86 -0.15
CA ILE A 92 8.62 -14.17 1.03
C ILE A 92 9.01 -15.64 1.03
N LEU A 93 8.05 -16.56 0.86
CA LEU A 93 8.33 -18.01 0.87
C LEU A 93 9.26 -18.42 -0.29
N ASN A 94 9.07 -17.86 -1.48
CA ASN A 94 9.98 -18.07 -2.60
C ASN A 94 11.40 -17.58 -2.28
N ASN A 95 11.53 -16.38 -1.71
CA ASN A 95 12.83 -15.82 -1.32
C ASN A 95 13.51 -16.64 -0.22
N VAL A 96 12.74 -17.15 0.77
CA VAL A 96 13.26 -18.06 1.81
C VAL A 96 13.81 -19.33 1.19
N LYS A 97 13.07 -19.94 0.24
CA LYS A 97 13.51 -21.14 -0.47
C LYS A 97 14.84 -20.89 -1.21
N HIS A 98 14.90 -19.85 -2.04
CA HIS A 98 16.11 -19.50 -2.79
C HIS A 98 17.32 -19.16 -1.90
N ARG A 99 17.09 -18.59 -0.72
CA ARG A 99 18.16 -18.32 0.24
C ARG A 99 18.73 -19.59 0.86
N ASN A 100 17.92 -20.63 1.09
CA ASN A 100 18.37 -21.89 1.69
C ASN A 100 19.05 -22.83 0.66
N GLU A 101 18.83 -22.61 -0.63
CA GLU A 101 19.47 -23.33 -1.74
C GLU A 101 20.87 -22.78 -2.08
N LYS A 102 21.27 -21.65 -1.49
CA LYS A 102 22.59 -21.03 -1.59
C LYS A 102 23.42 -21.30 -0.35
#